data_AF-A0A2W5AXE0-F1
#
_entry.id   AF-A0A2W5AXE0-F1
#
_cell.length_a   1.000
_cell.length_b   1.000
_cell.length_c   1.000
_cell.angle_alpha   90.00
_cell.angle_beta   90.00
_cell.angle_gamma   90.00
#
_symmetry.space_group_name_H-M   'P 1'
#
loop_
_entity.id
_entity.type
_entity.pdbx_description
1 polymer ?
#
loop_
_entity_poly.entity_id
_entity_poly.type
_entity_poly.pdbx_seq_one_letter_code
_entity_poly.pdbx_strand_id
1 'polypeptide(L)'
;MNRRVVVPALLLTSLPWLSGCQATDAVVDYFGPRADPALTKLAQSASADAAALQELDADAAALRSQQAEELYAEIDRLCGRNEDGQAPRSCAVDRDVPAREIPGEDAAHAVDAVLDDATVATEDQLNHVSSESRALVTAQAIALEAWTGDDVAEAPELTKSEIDQAADLLEWEYEQVYGLDFARSYAAPDQEADIDERLDVHERRILQLQKRLEEQGPVPQPAAAYSPTAGELPVDADSAKKFVDTLAHNDTLKWTDAAAQAAGTAGSDSDAEATNAWRRWLIEVAAQSHRFHTA
;
A
#
# COMPACT_ATOMS: atom_id res chain seq x y z
N MET A 1 47.64 -81.42 14.34
CA MET A 1 48.20 -80.07 14.10
C MET A 1 47.32 -79.35 13.07
N ASN A 2 46.75 -78.22 13.50
CA ASN A 2 46.24 -77.05 12.77
C ASN A 2 45.79 -77.19 11.29
N ARG A 3 44.49 -77.01 11.00
CA ARG A 3 43.81 -75.73 10.58
C ARG A 3 44.40 -75.21 9.24
N ARG A 4 43.62 -74.99 8.17
CA ARG A 4 42.57 -73.96 8.03
C ARG A 4 41.69 -74.25 6.80
N VAL A 5 40.37 -74.15 6.98
CA VAL A 5 39.36 -74.06 5.92
C VAL A 5 39.28 -72.59 5.50
N VAL A 6 39.38 -72.33 4.20
CA VAL A 6 39.19 -70.99 3.61
C VAL A 6 37.70 -70.84 3.27
N VAL A 7 37.02 -69.97 4.00
CA VAL A 7 35.65 -69.52 3.70
C VAL A 7 35.77 -68.25 2.86
N PRO A 8 35.11 -68.14 1.69
CA PRO A 8 35.06 -66.87 0.97
C PRO A 8 34.06 -65.96 1.68
N ALA A 9 34.56 -64.83 2.19
CA ALA A 9 33.74 -63.75 2.72
C ALA A 9 33.05 -63.01 1.57
N LEU A 10 31.74 -63.13 1.48
CA LEU A 10 30.89 -62.22 0.71
C LEU A 10 30.91 -60.85 1.39
N LEU A 11 31.67 -59.93 0.82
CA LEU A 11 31.62 -58.50 1.12
C LEU A 11 30.29 -57.95 0.59
N LEU A 12 29.28 -57.90 1.46
CA LEU A 12 28.10 -57.05 1.28
C LEU A 12 28.55 -55.59 1.37
N THR A 13 28.80 -54.96 0.23
CA THR A 13 28.96 -53.50 0.13
C THR A 13 27.61 -52.87 0.45
N SER A 14 27.46 -52.32 1.66
CA SER A 14 26.39 -51.40 1.99
C SER A 14 26.58 -50.13 1.17
N LEU A 15 25.87 -50.03 0.04
CA LEU A 15 25.68 -48.76 -0.64
C LEU A 15 24.95 -47.83 0.35
N PRO A 16 25.50 -46.64 0.67
CA PRO A 16 24.74 -45.66 1.41
C PRO A 16 23.52 -45.31 0.55
N TRP A 17 22.33 -45.63 1.06
CA TRP A 17 21.09 -45.14 0.49
C TRP A 17 21.14 -43.62 0.62
N LEU A 18 21.51 -42.93 -0.45
CA LEU A 18 21.23 -41.51 -0.61
C LEU A 18 19.71 -41.38 -0.62
N SER A 19 19.13 -41.22 0.57
CA SER A 19 17.73 -40.93 0.79
C SER A 19 17.37 -39.68 -0.02
N GLY A 20 16.45 -39.85 -0.98
CA GLY A 20 16.08 -38.82 -1.96
C GLY A 20 15.68 -37.46 -1.36
N CYS A 21 15.29 -37.40 -0.08
CA CYS A 21 14.96 -36.16 0.62
C CYS A 21 16.13 -35.18 0.74
N GLN A 22 17.39 -35.64 0.89
CA GLN A 22 18.53 -34.71 0.99
C GLN A 22 18.92 -34.10 -0.35
N ALA A 23 18.68 -34.82 -1.45
CA ALA A 23 18.89 -34.28 -2.79
C ALA A 23 17.79 -33.30 -3.18
N THR A 24 16.54 -33.53 -2.75
CA THR A 24 15.43 -32.59 -2.96
C THR A 24 15.60 -31.33 -2.12
N ASP A 25 16.03 -31.44 -0.85
CA ASP A 25 16.27 -30.28 0.01
C ASP A 25 17.36 -29.36 -0.57
N ALA A 26 18.48 -29.92 -1.04
CA ALA A 26 19.55 -29.14 -1.68
C ALA A 26 19.11 -28.48 -3.00
N VAL A 27 18.19 -29.11 -3.75
CA VAL A 27 17.60 -28.54 -4.98
C VAL A 27 16.61 -27.43 -4.65
N VAL A 28 15.80 -27.56 -3.60
CA VAL A 28 14.88 -26.51 -3.14
C VAL A 28 15.66 -25.34 -2.54
N ASP A 29 16.74 -25.57 -1.82
CA ASP A 29 17.58 -24.48 -1.30
C ASP A 29 18.25 -23.67 -2.43
N TYR A 30 18.58 -24.32 -3.56
CA TYR A 30 19.23 -23.65 -4.69
C TYR A 30 18.27 -23.10 -5.76
N PHE A 31 17.19 -23.80 -6.06
CA PHE A 31 16.22 -23.47 -7.12
C PHE A 31 14.82 -23.10 -6.61
N GLY A 32 14.58 -23.17 -5.29
CA GLY A 32 13.30 -22.80 -4.69
C GLY A 32 13.04 -21.29 -4.70
N PRO A 33 11.80 -20.90 -4.39
CA PRO A 33 11.44 -19.49 -4.26
C PRO A 33 12.28 -18.82 -3.17
N ARG A 34 12.54 -17.53 -3.37
CA ARG A 34 13.26 -16.68 -2.42
C ARG A 34 12.37 -15.52 -2.04
N ALA A 35 12.55 -15.04 -0.82
CA ALA A 35 11.89 -13.82 -0.37
C ALA A 35 12.23 -12.67 -1.32
N ASP A 36 11.22 -11.87 -1.67
CA ASP A 36 11.43 -10.63 -2.42
C ASP A 36 12.32 -9.69 -1.56
N PRO A 37 13.48 -9.26 -2.06
CA PRO A 37 14.41 -8.45 -1.29
C PRO A 37 13.86 -7.07 -0.94
N ALA A 38 13.01 -6.49 -1.80
CA ALA A 38 12.39 -5.19 -1.56
C ALA A 38 11.34 -5.31 -0.43
N LEU A 39 10.49 -6.34 -0.48
CA LEU A 39 9.54 -6.62 0.62
C LEU A 39 10.26 -6.93 1.92
N THR A 40 11.35 -7.71 1.86
CA THR A 40 12.16 -8.04 3.05
C THR A 40 12.71 -6.77 3.70
N LYS A 41 13.28 -5.86 2.89
CA LYS A 41 13.80 -4.58 3.37
C LYS A 41 12.70 -3.74 4.02
N LEU A 42 11.53 -3.64 3.40
CA LEU A 42 10.39 -2.89 3.96
C LEU A 42 9.91 -3.49 5.28
N ALA A 43 9.75 -4.83 5.35
CA ALA A 43 9.27 -5.52 6.55
C ALA A 43 10.22 -5.34 7.74
N GLN A 44 11.53 -5.44 7.47
CA GLN A 44 12.56 -5.22 8.48
C GLN A 44 12.62 -3.76 8.93
N SER A 45 12.51 -2.81 8.00
CA SER A 45 12.43 -1.38 8.34
C SER A 45 11.22 -1.09 9.23
N ALA A 46 10.03 -1.57 8.83
CA ALA A 46 8.81 -1.39 9.60
C ALA A 46 8.90 -2.01 11.00
N SER A 47 9.54 -3.17 11.14
CA SER A 47 9.80 -3.80 12.44
C SER A 47 10.75 -2.95 13.31
N ALA A 48 11.82 -2.43 12.73
CA ALA A 48 12.78 -1.58 13.42
C ALA A 48 12.17 -0.24 13.85
N ASP A 49 11.34 0.35 12.99
CA ASP A 49 10.59 1.58 13.26
C ASP A 49 9.57 1.34 14.40
N ALA A 50 8.78 0.27 14.32
CA ALA A 50 7.79 -0.07 15.36
C ALA A 50 8.45 -0.24 16.74
N ALA A 51 9.59 -0.95 16.80
CA ALA A 51 10.33 -1.14 18.04
C ALA A 51 10.93 0.17 18.58
N ALA A 52 11.35 1.09 17.70
CA ALA A 52 11.89 2.39 18.10
C ALA A 52 10.80 3.36 18.58
N LEU A 53 9.61 3.27 18.00
CA LEU A 53 8.47 4.14 18.30
C LEU A 53 7.67 3.69 19.52
N GLN A 54 7.84 2.46 20.00
CA GLN A 54 6.99 1.83 21.01
C GLN A 54 6.80 2.65 22.30
N GLU A 55 7.83 3.40 22.72
CA GLU A 55 7.79 4.26 23.91
C GLU A 55 7.61 5.76 23.58
N LEU A 56 7.61 6.12 22.29
CA LEU A 56 7.47 7.50 21.81
C LEU A 56 6.02 7.79 21.40
N ASP A 57 5.43 6.90 20.60
CA ASP A 57 4.07 7.00 20.08
C ASP A 57 3.52 5.59 19.80
N ALA A 58 2.52 5.18 20.58
CA ALA A 58 1.95 3.84 20.51
C ALA A 58 1.15 3.59 19.23
N ASP A 59 0.52 4.62 18.67
CA ASP A 59 -0.29 4.51 17.47
C ASP A 59 0.61 4.44 16.23
N ALA A 60 1.69 5.23 16.18
CA ALA A 60 2.71 5.14 15.15
C ALA A 60 3.43 3.79 15.19
N ALA A 61 3.77 3.31 16.39
CA ALA A 61 4.35 1.98 16.58
C ALA A 61 3.41 0.86 16.11
N ALA A 62 2.10 0.99 16.41
CA ALA A 62 1.09 0.02 15.97
C ALA A 62 0.93 0.00 14.44
N LEU A 63 0.90 1.17 13.79
CA LEU A 63 0.88 1.29 12.33
C LEU A 63 2.08 0.55 11.71
N ARG A 64 3.30 0.86 12.17
CA ARG A 64 4.51 0.23 11.63
C ARG A 64 4.58 -1.27 11.93
N SER A 65 4.10 -1.71 13.10
CA SER A 65 4.00 -3.13 13.45
C SER A 65 3.03 -3.87 12.51
N GLN A 66 1.86 -3.30 12.26
CA GLN A 66 0.89 -3.89 11.33
C GLN A 66 1.48 -4.01 9.92
N GLN A 67 2.14 -2.95 9.45
CA GLN A 67 2.75 -2.94 8.12
C GLN A 67 3.86 -4.00 8.00
N ALA A 68 4.68 -4.19 9.03
CA ALA A 68 5.67 -5.26 9.09
C ALA A 68 5.02 -6.65 8.99
N GLU A 69 3.96 -6.90 9.76
CA GLU A 69 3.23 -8.18 9.75
C GLU A 69 2.63 -8.49 8.38
N GLU A 70 2.00 -7.51 7.74
CA GLU A 70 1.42 -7.64 6.40
C GLU A 70 2.49 -7.93 5.34
N LEU A 71 3.64 -7.25 5.41
CA LEU A 71 4.75 -7.48 4.48
C LEU A 71 5.37 -8.87 4.67
N TYR A 72 5.55 -9.33 5.91
CA TYR A 72 6.01 -10.70 6.18
C TYR A 72 5.00 -11.74 5.70
N ALA A 73 3.70 -11.50 5.90
CA ALA A 73 2.65 -12.36 5.38
C ALA A 73 2.64 -12.42 3.85
N GLU A 74 2.92 -11.29 3.18
CA GLU A 74 3.03 -11.23 1.73
C GLU A 74 4.26 -11.97 1.21
N ILE A 75 5.40 -11.88 1.89
CA ILE A 75 6.59 -12.69 1.60
C ILE A 75 6.25 -14.19 1.70
N ASP A 76 5.57 -14.60 2.79
CA ASP A 76 5.14 -15.99 2.99
C ASP A 76 4.15 -16.43 1.89
N ARG A 77 3.25 -15.54 1.44
CA ARG A 77 2.30 -15.80 0.34
C ARG A 77 3.04 -16.07 -0.98
N LEU A 78 3.97 -15.20 -1.35
CA LEU A 78 4.74 -15.31 -2.59
C LEU A 78 5.63 -16.55 -2.63
N CYS A 79 6.24 -16.90 -1.49
CA CYS A 79 7.07 -18.08 -1.38
C CYS A 79 6.29 -19.40 -1.36
N GLY A 80 4.99 -19.33 -1.09
CA GLY A 80 4.13 -20.50 -0.97
C GLY A 80 4.50 -21.38 0.23
N ARG A 81 3.84 -22.54 0.32
CA ARG A 81 4.05 -23.50 1.40
C ARG A 81 4.46 -24.85 0.83
N ASN A 82 5.34 -25.55 1.54
CA ASN A 82 5.70 -26.93 1.25
C ASN A 82 4.59 -27.91 1.68
N GLU A 83 4.82 -29.21 1.50
CA GLU A 83 3.87 -30.28 1.84
C GLU A 83 3.51 -30.31 3.34
N ASP A 84 4.40 -29.81 4.21
CA ASP A 84 4.18 -29.68 5.66
C ASP A 84 3.47 -28.37 6.05
N GLY A 85 3.10 -27.53 5.08
CA GLY A 85 2.45 -26.25 5.30
C GLY A 85 3.39 -25.14 5.78
N GLN A 86 4.71 -25.32 5.65
CA GLN A 86 5.74 -24.35 6.07
C GLN A 86 6.34 -23.63 4.85
N ALA A 87 6.81 -22.40 5.03
CA ALA A 87 7.56 -21.70 3.99
C ALA A 87 8.88 -22.45 3.70
N PRO A 88 9.34 -22.51 2.43
CA PRO A 88 10.64 -23.07 2.09
C PRO A 88 11.78 -22.36 2.84
N ARG A 89 12.82 -23.10 3.25
CA ARG A 89 13.98 -22.53 3.97
C ARG A 89 14.70 -21.44 3.18
N SER A 90 14.72 -21.55 1.84
CA SER A 90 15.27 -20.54 0.93
C SER A 90 14.55 -19.18 0.99
N CYS A 91 13.37 -19.14 1.61
CA CYS A 91 12.59 -17.93 1.86
C CYS A 91 12.56 -17.52 3.35
N ALA A 92 13.37 -18.16 4.21
CA ALA A 92 13.47 -17.72 5.59
C ALA A 92 14.00 -16.29 5.67
N VAL A 93 13.22 -15.41 6.32
CA VAL A 93 13.60 -14.02 6.57
C VAL A 93 13.83 -13.83 8.07
N ASP A 94 14.88 -13.09 8.42
CA ASP A 94 15.13 -12.70 9.79
C ASP A 94 14.11 -11.66 10.25
N ARG A 95 13.43 -11.97 11.35
CA ARG A 95 12.42 -11.12 12.00
C ARG A 95 12.93 -10.53 13.32
N ASP A 96 14.11 -10.93 13.80
CA ASP A 96 14.75 -10.36 14.98
C ASP A 96 15.57 -9.13 14.58
N VAL A 97 14.86 -8.04 14.30
CA VAL A 97 15.45 -6.79 13.84
C VAL A 97 15.63 -5.85 15.03
N PRO A 98 16.84 -5.30 15.26
CA PRO A 98 17.04 -4.34 16.33
C PRO A 98 16.24 -3.07 16.06
N ALA A 99 15.81 -2.40 17.14
CA ALA A 99 15.17 -1.09 17.04
C ALA A 99 16.07 -0.11 16.28
N ARG A 100 15.45 0.70 15.43
CA ARG A 100 16.12 1.79 14.74
C ARG A 100 16.71 2.79 15.73
N GLU A 101 17.88 3.33 15.41
CA GLU A 101 18.44 4.46 16.16
C GLU A 101 17.65 5.74 15.87
N ILE A 102 17.16 6.37 16.93
CA ILE A 102 16.42 7.64 16.86
C ILE A 102 17.37 8.81 17.20
N PRO A 103 17.58 9.78 16.30
CA PRO A 103 18.32 10.99 16.62
C PRO A 103 17.62 11.79 17.74
N GLY A 104 18.34 12.20 18.80
CA GLY A 104 17.79 13.07 19.88
C GLY A 104 17.63 14.53 19.43
N GLU A 105 16.71 15.37 19.94
CA GLU A 105 16.33 15.58 21.35
C GLU A 105 14.81 15.76 21.62
N ASP A 106 13.95 15.70 20.60
CA ASP A 106 12.49 15.88 20.73
C ASP A 106 11.72 14.66 20.23
N ALA A 107 10.80 14.14 21.06
CA ALA A 107 10.04 12.92 20.77
C ALA A 107 9.06 13.10 19.61
N ALA A 108 8.42 14.26 19.49
CA ALA A 108 7.47 14.52 18.40
C ALA A 108 8.20 14.58 17.04
N HIS A 109 9.25 15.40 16.94
CA HIS A 109 10.09 15.46 15.74
C HIS A 109 10.72 14.11 15.38
N ALA A 110 11.02 13.27 16.39
CA ALA A 110 11.53 11.92 16.15
C ALA A 110 10.50 10.99 15.52
N VAL A 111 9.22 11.07 15.93
CA VAL A 111 8.13 10.29 15.33
C VAL A 111 7.95 10.71 13.87
N ASP A 112 7.83 12.02 13.61
CA ASP A 112 7.67 12.56 12.26
C ASP A 112 8.83 12.13 11.36
N ALA A 113 10.08 12.28 11.81
CA ALA A 113 11.25 11.89 11.01
C ALA A 113 11.29 10.38 10.68
N VAL A 114 10.86 9.52 11.60
CA VAL A 114 10.80 8.07 11.35
C VAL A 114 9.74 7.76 10.29
N LEU A 115 8.57 8.39 10.39
CA LEU A 115 7.48 8.14 9.46
C LEU A 115 7.74 8.75 8.09
N ASP A 116 8.33 9.95 7.99
CA ASP A 116 8.79 10.54 6.74
C ASP A 116 9.81 9.63 6.03
N ASP A 117 10.81 9.13 6.76
CA ASP A 117 11.79 8.20 6.21
C ASP A 117 11.12 6.88 5.77
N ALA A 118 10.11 6.43 6.49
CA ALA A 118 9.32 5.25 6.11
C ALA A 118 8.48 5.48 4.85
N THR A 119 7.89 6.67 4.69
CA THR A 119 7.16 7.10 3.50
C THR A 119 8.10 7.04 2.29
N VAL A 120 9.23 7.75 2.35
CA VAL A 120 10.23 7.78 1.26
C VAL A 120 10.72 6.37 0.91
N ALA A 121 11.06 5.56 1.93
CA ALA A 121 11.52 4.20 1.70
C ALA A 121 10.44 3.31 1.04
N THR A 122 9.17 3.48 1.43
CA THR A 122 8.05 2.71 0.88
C THR A 122 7.80 3.07 -0.57
N GLU A 123 7.78 4.37 -0.90
CA GLU A 123 7.62 4.84 -2.26
C GLU A 123 8.76 4.39 -3.18
N ASP A 124 10.00 4.48 -2.71
CA ASP A 124 11.19 4.05 -3.46
C ASP A 124 11.11 2.56 -3.82
N GLN A 125 10.52 1.74 -2.96
CA GLN A 125 10.40 0.29 -3.20
C GLN A 125 9.21 -0.10 -4.08
N LEU A 126 8.25 0.77 -4.38
CA LEU A 126 7.06 0.44 -5.19
C LEU A 126 7.41 -0.16 -6.56
N ASN A 127 8.51 0.27 -7.18
CA ASN A 127 8.98 -0.25 -8.47
C ASN A 127 9.87 -1.49 -8.36
N HIS A 128 10.30 -1.83 -7.14
CA HIS A 128 11.22 -2.94 -6.87
C HIS A 128 10.51 -4.19 -6.35
N VAL A 129 9.33 -4.05 -5.76
CA VAL A 129 8.51 -5.18 -5.35
C VAL A 129 7.84 -5.84 -6.55
N SER A 130 7.53 -7.14 -6.41
CA SER A 130 6.72 -7.87 -7.37
C SER A 130 5.39 -7.17 -7.67
N SER A 131 4.90 -7.28 -8.91
CA SER A 131 3.63 -6.64 -9.33
C SER A 131 2.44 -7.06 -8.47
N GLU A 132 2.45 -8.30 -7.94
CA GLU A 132 1.39 -8.81 -7.07
C GLU A 132 1.34 -8.11 -5.71
N SER A 133 2.47 -7.57 -5.25
CA SER A 133 2.61 -6.94 -3.93
C SER A 133 2.50 -5.42 -3.99
N ARG A 134 2.50 -4.83 -5.18
CA ARG A 134 2.44 -3.37 -5.35
C ARG A 134 1.20 -2.76 -4.71
N ALA A 135 0.04 -3.41 -4.82
CA ALA A 135 -1.19 -2.94 -4.20
C ALA A 135 -1.07 -2.85 -2.66
N LEU A 136 -0.43 -3.83 -2.02
CA LEU A 136 -0.17 -3.81 -0.58
C LEU A 136 0.77 -2.64 -0.23
N VAL A 137 1.90 -2.52 -0.92
CA VAL A 137 2.87 -1.46 -0.63
C VAL A 137 2.29 -0.06 -0.90
N THR A 138 1.44 0.09 -1.92
CA THR A 138 0.68 1.33 -2.16
C THR A 138 -0.27 1.65 -1.02
N ALA A 139 -1.01 0.66 -0.49
CA ALA A 139 -1.87 0.88 0.67
C ALA A 139 -1.07 1.33 1.91
N GLN A 140 0.14 0.79 2.10
CA GLN A 140 1.02 1.21 3.19
C GLN A 140 1.57 2.63 3.01
N ALA A 141 1.93 3.01 1.77
CA ALA A 141 2.33 4.37 1.45
C ALA A 141 1.20 5.37 1.74
N ILE A 142 -0.04 5.05 1.36
CA ILE A 142 -1.22 5.87 1.66
C ILE A 142 -1.40 6.05 3.17
N ALA A 143 -1.25 4.98 3.96
CA ALA A 143 -1.40 5.07 5.41
C ALA A 143 -0.30 5.92 6.07
N LEU A 144 0.92 5.88 5.55
CA LEU A 144 2.02 6.74 6.02
C LEU A 144 1.79 8.20 5.64
N GLU A 145 1.35 8.49 4.41
CA GLU A 145 1.04 9.87 3.98
C GLU A 145 -0.21 10.46 4.65
N ALA A 146 -1.16 9.60 5.05
CA ALA A 146 -2.30 10.05 5.82
C ALA A 146 -1.87 10.57 7.20
N TRP A 147 -0.77 10.02 7.75
CA TRP A 147 -0.22 10.39 9.05
C TRP A 147 0.41 11.78 9.07
N THR A 148 1.25 12.10 8.07
CA THR A 148 2.06 13.34 8.04
C THR A 148 1.19 14.60 7.96
N GLY A 149 -0.02 14.49 7.38
CA GLY A 149 -0.93 15.63 7.35
C GLY A 149 -0.65 16.63 6.22
N ASP A 150 0.32 16.36 5.36
CA ASP A 150 0.76 17.30 4.33
C ASP A 150 -0.32 17.61 3.27
N ASP A 151 -0.21 18.80 2.69
CA ASP A 151 -1.03 19.24 1.57
C ASP A 151 -0.65 18.47 0.30
N VAL A 152 -1.65 18.05 -0.46
CA VAL A 152 -1.46 17.36 -1.75
C VAL A 152 -0.74 18.29 -2.73
N ALA A 153 0.32 17.79 -3.35
CA ALA A 153 1.07 18.53 -4.35
C ALA A 153 0.24 18.79 -5.61
N GLU A 154 0.75 19.67 -6.48
CA GLU A 154 0.11 19.89 -7.78
C GLU A 154 0.17 18.60 -8.62
N ALA A 155 -0.97 18.19 -9.18
CA ALA A 155 -1.07 17.04 -10.08
C ALA A 155 0.01 17.12 -11.16
N PRO A 156 0.72 16.03 -11.50
CA PRO A 156 1.77 16.04 -12.51
C PRO A 156 1.19 16.09 -13.93
N GLU A 157 2.06 16.25 -14.93
CA GLU A 157 1.68 16.07 -16.34
C GLU A 157 1.23 14.62 -16.60
N LEU A 158 0.16 14.45 -17.37
CA LEU A 158 -0.40 13.15 -17.70
C LEU A 158 0.31 12.54 -18.92
N THR A 159 0.61 11.25 -18.82
CA THR A 159 0.91 10.40 -19.97
C THR A 159 -0.37 9.97 -20.68
N LYS A 160 -0.24 9.44 -21.91
CA LYS A 160 -1.39 8.97 -22.68
C LYS A 160 -2.18 7.84 -21.99
N SER A 161 -1.51 7.01 -21.21
CA SER A 161 -2.13 5.92 -20.45
C SER A 161 -2.94 6.38 -19.25
N GLU A 162 -2.75 7.62 -18.80
CA GLU A 162 -3.36 8.15 -17.57
C GLU A 162 -4.58 9.03 -17.87
N ILE A 163 -4.78 9.46 -19.11
CA ILE A 163 -5.88 10.35 -19.52
C ILE A 163 -7.25 9.77 -19.15
N ASP A 164 -7.51 8.50 -19.48
CA ASP A 164 -8.80 7.86 -19.21
C ASP A 164 -9.05 7.76 -17.70
N GLN A 165 -8.03 7.39 -16.92
CA GLN A 165 -8.14 7.32 -15.46
C GLN A 165 -8.38 8.71 -14.85
N ALA A 166 -7.67 9.74 -15.31
CA ALA A 166 -7.85 11.11 -14.85
C ALA A 166 -9.25 11.65 -15.20
N ALA A 167 -9.79 11.31 -16.37
CA ALA A 167 -11.16 11.65 -16.75
C ALA A 167 -12.19 10.96 -15.84
N ASP A 168 -12.03 9.67 -15.57
CA ASP A 168 -12.90 8.90 -14.66
C ASP A 168 -12.85 9.45 -13.22
N LEU A 169 -11.69 9.91 -12.77
CA LEU A 169 -11.51 10.55 -11.47
C LEU A 169 -12.13 11.96 -11.43
N LEU A 170 -12.10 12.70 -12.54
CA LEU A 170 -12.77 14.01 -12.61
C LEU A 170 -14.30 13.86 -12.56
N GLU A 171 -14.85 12.86 -13.25
CA GLU A 171 -16.29 12.56 -13.16
C GLU A 171 -16.70 12.14 -11.75
N TRP A 172 -15.87 11.35 -11.08
CA TRP A 172 -16.05 11.02 -9.66
C TRP A 172 -16.12 12.27 -8.78
N GLU A 173 -15.15 13.16 -8.91
CA GLU A 173 -15.07 14.38 -8.10
C GLU A 173 -16.29 15.30 -8.32
N TYR A 174 -16.84 15.38 -9.53
CA TYR A 174 -18.09 16.10 -9.77
C TYR A 174 -19.30 15.48 -9.05
N GLU A 175 -19.38 14.15 -8.97
CA GLU A 175 -20.42 13.46 -8.20
C GLU A 175 -20.29 13.78 -6.71
N GLN A 176 -19.06 13.80 -6.19
CA GLN A 176 -18.78 14.10 -4.78
C GLN A 176 -19.23 15.53 -4.41
N VAL A 177 -18.85 16.53 -5.20
CA VAL A 177 -19.30 17.93 -5.00
C VAL A 177 -20.82 18.02 -5.04
N TYR A 178 -21.47 17.40 -6.03
CA TYR A 178 -22.93 17.39 -6.11
C TYR A 178 -23.58 16.78 -4.86
N GLY A 179 -23.05 15.65 -4.38
CA GLY A 179 -23.55 14.97 -3.19
C GLY A 179 -23.40 15.82 -1.93
N LEU A 180 -22.23 16.44 -1.74
CA LEU A 180 -21.93 17.31 -0.59
C LEU A 180 -22.81 18.57 -0.60
N ASP A 181 -22.94 19.25 -1.74
CA ASP A 181 -23.83 20.42 -1.89
C ASP A 181 -25.29 20.08 -1.57
N PHE A 182 -25.75 18.91 -2.01
CA PHE A 182 -27.09 18.45 -1.68
C PHE A 182 -27.24 18.18 -0.18
N ALA A 183 -26.28 17.47 0.42
CA ALA A 183 -26.29 17.15 1.85
C ALA A 183 -26.26 18.41 2.73
N ARG A 184 -25.51 19.44 2.31
CA ARG A 184 -25.43 20.74 2.98
C ARG A 184 -26.79 21.38 3.20
N SER A 185 -27.74 21.18 2.29
CA SER A 185 -29.11 21.73 2.41
C SER A 185 -29.91 21.12 3.57
N TYR A 186 -29.51 19.96 4.07
CA TYR A 186 -30.17 19.23 5.17
C TYR A 186 -29.30 19.13 6.43
N ALA A 187 -28.06 19.61 6.36
CA ALA A 187 -27.08 19.54 7.43
C ALA A 187 -27.52 20.33 8.67
N ALA A 188 -27.18 19.81 9.86
CA ALA A 188 -27.23 20.57 11.09
C ALA A 188 -26.06 21.56 11.17
N PRO A 189 -26.17 22.67 11.95
CA PRO A 189 -25.14 23.71 12.00
C PRO A 189 -23.74 23.22 12.43
N ASP A 190 -23.65 22.14 13.18
CA ASP A 190 -22.40 21.51 13.62
C ASP A 190 -21.71 20.68 12.52
N GLN A 191 -22.38 20.47 11.37
CA GLN A 191 -21.85 19.72 10.23
C GLN A 191 -21.38 20.62 9.08
N GLU A 192 -21.84 21.89 9.04
CA GLU A 192 -21.58 22.79 7.90
C GLU A 192 -20.08 23.00 7.65
N ALA A 193 -19.27 23.13 8.71
CA ALA A 193 -17.83 23.36 8.58
C ALA A 193 -17.09 22.16 7.97
N ASP A 194 -17.44 20.93 8.36
CA ASP A 194 -16.85 19.69 7.81
C ASP A 194 -17.26 19.51 6.34
N ILE A 195 -18.52 19.81 5.99
CA ILE A 195 -18.98 19.76 4.59
C ILE A 195 -18.26 20.82 3.73
N ASP A 196 -18.11 22.04 4.23
CA ASP A 196 -17.44 23.13 3.51
C ASP A 196 -15.95 22.82 3.29
N GLU A 197 -15.26 22.24 4.28
CA GLU A 197 -13.88 21.79 4.13
C GLU A 197 -13.72 20.70 3.06
N ARG A 198 -14.64 19.73 3.03
CA ARG A 198 -14.64 18.67 2.02
C ARG A 198 -14.92 19.22 0.62
N LEU A 199 -15.88 20.14 0.49
CA LEU A 199 -16.16 20.83 -0.79
C LEU A 199 -14.90 21.53 -1.31
N ASP A 200 -14.20 22.28 -0.45
CA ASP A 200 -12.94 22.95 -0.80
C ASP A 200 -11.87 21.96 -1.30
N VAL A 201 -11.78 20.77 -0.68
CA VAL A 201 -10.85 19.71 -1.11
C VAL A 201 -11.22 19.18 -2.49
N HIS A 202 -12.48 18.81 -2.70
CA HIS A 202 -12.94 18.26 -3.97
C HIS A 202 -12.83 19.28 -5.11
N GLU A 203 -13.18 20.55 -4.87
CA GLU A 203 -13.01 21.63 -5.84
C GLU A 203 -11.54 21.84 -6.25
N ARG A 204 -10.60 21.76 -5.30
CA ARG A 204 -9.16 21.81 -5.63
C ARG A 204 -8.73 20.63 -6.51
N ARG A 205 -9.22 19.42 -6.24
CA ARG A 205 -8.92 18.22 -7.05
C ARG A 205 -9.49 18.36 -8.47
N ILE A 206 -10.72 18.84 -8.59
CA ILE A 206 -11.36 19.16 -9.88
C ILE A 206 -10.50 20.12 -10.69
N LEU A 207 -10.05 21.24 -10.09
CA LEU A 207 -9.24 22.23 -10.80
C LEU A 207 -7.90 21.65 -11.28
N GLN A 208 -7.26 20.80 -10.48
CA GLN A 208 -6.03 20.13 -10.87
C GLN A 208 -6.25 19.16 -12.03
N LEU A 209 -7.27 18.30 -11.95
CA LEU A 209 -7.60 17.34 -13.01
C LEU A 209 -8.04 18.03 -14.31
N GLN A 210 -8.88 19.05 -14.23
CA GLN A 210 -9.29 19.86 -15.39
C GLN A 210 -8.08 20.44 -16.09
N LYS A 211 -7.19 21.12 -15.34
CA LYS A 211 -5.95 21.70 -15.89
C LYS A 211 -5.14 20.67 -16.67
N ARG A 212 -4.94 19.48 -16.09
CA ARG A 212 -4.16 18.41 -16.75
C ARG A 212 -4.85 17.81 -17.95
N LEU A 213 -6.18 17.67 -17.94
CA LEU A 213 -6.94 17.14 -19.07
C LEU A 213 -7.08 18.16 -20.21
N GLU A 214 -7.15 19.47 -19.92
CA GLU A 214 -7.22 20.54 -20.94
C GLU A 214 -5.99 20.51 -21.87
N GLU A 215 -4.82 20.18 -21.32
CA GLU A 215 -3.56 20.04 -22.06
C GLU A 215 -3.59 18.86 -23.06
N GLN A 216 -4.46 17.88 -22.82
CA GLN A 216 -4.55 16.63 -23.59
C GLN A 216 -5.74 16.59 -24.56
N GLY A 217 -6.82 17.36 -24.30
CA GLY A 217 -8.00 17.36 -25.16
C GLY A 217 -9.29 17.84 -24.47
N PRO A 218 -10.46 17.36 -24.94
CA PRO A 218 -11.75 17.69 -24.33
C PRO A 218 -11.83 17.22 -22.88
N VAL A 219 -12.27 18.11 -21.99
CA VAL A 219 -12.44 17.83 -20.56
C VAL A 219 -13.88 17.46 -20.25
N PRO A 220 -14.13 16.34 -19.52
CA PRO A 220 -15.45 15.99 -19.02
C PRO A 220 -16.11 17.17 -18.30
N GLN A 221 -17.37 17.42 -18.63
CA GLN A 221 -18.18 18.46 -18.00
C GLN A 221 -19.12 17.82 -16.99
N PRO A 222 -19.42 18.50 -15.87
CA PRO A 222 -20.34 17.95 -14.87
C PRO A 222 -21.73 17.72 -15.47
N ALA A 223 -22.36 16.61 -15.10
CA ALA A 223 -23.76 16.34 -15.41
C ALA A 223 -24.69 17.31 -14.65
N ALA A 224 -25.90 17.51 -15.16
CA ALA A 224 -26.89 18.38 -14.52
C ALA A 224 -27.41 17.82 -13.17
N ALA A 225 -27.30 16.50 -12.98
CA ALA A 225 -27.65 15.80 -11.74
C ALA A 225 -26.96 14.43 -11.70
N TYR A 226 -26.74 13.93 -10.50
CA TYR A 226 -26.15 12.61 -10.25
C TYR A 226 -27.11 11.73 -9.44
N SER A 227 -26.89 10.42 -9.51
CA SER A 227 -27.45 9.45 -8.58
C SER A 227 -26.29 8.90 -7.75
N PRO A 228 -25.97 9.53 -6.60
CA PRO A 228 -24.71 9.27 -5.92
C PRO A 228 -24.56 7.81 -5.48
N THR A 229 -23.34 7.31 -5.58
CA THR A 229 -22.94 5.98 -5.12
C THR A 229 -23.09 5.81 -3.60
N ALA A 230 -23.15 6.91 -2.84
CA ALA A 230 -23.41 6.92 -1.40
C ALA A 230 -24.85 6.54 -1.01
N GLY A 231 -25.76 6.37 -1.98
CA GLY A 231 -27.12 5.87 -1.76
C GLY A 231 -28.20 6.94 -1.94
N GLU A 232 -29.27 6.85 -1.16
CA GLU A 232 -30.39 7.78 -1.25
C GLU A 232 -30.00 9.18 -0.77
N LEU A 233 -30.45 10.19 -1.50
CA LEU A 233 -30.22 11.59 -1.13
C LEU A 233 -30.88 11.91 0.23
N PRO A 234 -30.22 12.70 1.08
CA PRO A 234 -30.71 13.00 2.42
C PRO A 234 -31.98 13.85 2.41
N VAL A 235 -32.79 13.71 3.46
CA VAL A 235 -34.06 14.43 3.64
C VAL A 235 -34.18 15.10 5.00
N ASP A 236 -33.20 14.89 5.88
CA ASP A 236 -33.08 15.44 7.22
C ASP A 236 -31.60 15.42 7.66
N ALA A 237 -31.29 16.01 8.82
CA ALA A 237 -29.92 16.12 9.31
C ALA A 237 -29.27 14.76 9.63
N ASP A 238 -30.04 13.81 10.16
CA ASP A 238 -29.51 12.47 10.48
C ASP A 238 -29.14 11.69 9.22
N SER A 239 -29.93 11.79 8.16
CA SER A 239 -29.62 11.21 6.86
C SER A 239 -28.49 11.96 6.16
N ALA A 240 -28.40 13.28 6.30
CA ALA A 240 -27.29 14.07 5.78
C ALA A 240 -25.95 13.64 6.38
N LYS A 241 -25.88 13.46 7.71
CA LYS A 241 -24.66 12.96 8.37
C LYS A 241 -24.19 11.64 7.78
N LYS A 242 -25.09 10.64 7.75
CA LYS A 242 -24.77 9.30 7.23
C LYS A 242 -24.37 9.32 5.77
N PHE A 243 -25.01 10.19 4.98
CA PHE A 243 -24.70 10.35 3.57
C PHE A 243 -23.28 10.92 3.37
N VAL A 244 -22.90 11.96 4.13
CA VAL A 244 -21.54 12.53 4.11
C VAL A 244 -20.50 11.50 4.57
N ASP A 245 -20.77 10.77 5.66
CA ASP A 245 -19.88 9.70 6.14
C ASP A 245 -19.68 8.60 5.07
N THR A 246 -20.74 8.28 4.33
CA THR A 246 -20.69 7.29 3.23
C THR A 246 -19.92 7.81 2.02
N LEU A 247 -20.10 9.10 1.66
CA LEU A 247 -19.30 9.73 0.61
C LEU A 247 -17.81 9.71 0.96
N ALA A 248 -17.45 10.00 2.22
CA ALA A 248 -16.07 9.96 2.71
C ALA A 248 -15.43 8.58 2.54
N HIS A 249 -16.19 7.54 2.93
CA HIS A 249 -15.75 6.16 2.82
C HIS A 249 -15.57 5.75 1.35
N ASN A 250 -16.55 6.06 0.50
CA ASN A 250 -16.48 5.76 -0.93
C ASN A 250 -15.33 6.50 -1.62
N ASP A 251 -15.07 7.76 -1.23
CA ASP A 251 -13.95 8.54 -1.76
C ASP A 251 -12.61 7.89 -1.41
N THR A 252 -12.46 7.48 -0.15
CA THR A 252 -11.30 6.73 0.34
C THR A 252 -11.05 5.47 -0.49
N LEU A 253 -12.11 4.70 -0.78
CA LEU A 253 -12.02 3.49 -1.60
C LEU A 253 -11.64 3.81 -3.05
N LYS A 254 -12.28 4.81 -3.67
CA LYS A 254 -12.02 5.20 -5.07
C LYS A 254 -10.58 5.60 -5.29
N TRP A 255 -10.04 6.47 -4.41
CA TRP A 255 -8.67 6.97 -4.56
C TRP A 255 -7.62 5.91 -4.21
N THR A 256 -7.88 5.06 -3.21
CA THR A 256 -7.01 3.91 -2.90
C THR A 256 -6.93 2.93 -4.08
N ASP A 257 -8.07 2.61 -4.70
CA ASP A 257 -8.12 1.75 -5.89
C ASP A 257 -7.39 2.37 -7.09
N ALA A 258 -7.57 3.68 -7.33
CA ALA A 258 -6.87 4.39 -8.40
C ALA A 258 -5.35 4.34 -8.23
N ALA A 259 -4.85 4.59 -7.01
CA ALA A 259 -3.42 4.49 -6.68
C ALA A 259 -2.88 3.06 -6.88
N ALA A 260 -3.63 2.04 -6.43
CA ALA A 260 -3.23 0.64 -6.59
C ALA A 260 -3.20 0.20 -8.07
N GLN A 261 -4.15 0.65 -8.88
CA GLN A 261 -4.16 0.39 -10.32
C GLN A 261 -2.96 1.03 -11.02
N ALA A 262 -2.63 2.28 -10.70
CA ALA A 262 -1.45 2.96 -11.23
C ALA A 262 -0.13 2.25 -10.83
N ALA A 263 -0.08 1.63 -9.65
CA ALA A 263 1.05 0.80 -9.25
C ALA A 263 1.17 -0.47 -10.11
N GLY A 264 0.04 -1.08 -10.50
CA GLY A 264 0.00 -2.28 -11.35
C GLY A 264 0.47 -2.06 -12.79
N THR A 265 0.36 -0.84 -13.33
CA THR A 265 0.70 -0.51 -14.72
C THR A 265 2.12 0.00 -14.94
N ALA A 266 2.89 0.27 -13.87
CA ALA A 266 4.27 0.74 -13.97
C ALA A 266 5.18 -0.28 -14.69
N GLY A 267 5.39 -0.07 -15.99
CA GLY A 267 6.28 -0.82 -16.87
C GLY A 267 7.71 -0.25 -16.91
N SER A 268 8.64 -0.99 -17.52
CA SER A 268 10.09 -0.75 -17.47
C SER A 268 10.64 0.34 -18.43
N ASP A 269 9.80 1.24 -18.94
CA ASP A 269 10.12 2.06 -20.12
C ASP A 269 10.23 3.57 -19.84
N SER A 270 10.54 4.35 -20.89
CA SER A 270 10.95 5.76 -20.91
C SER A 270 10.09 6.77 -20.17
N ASP A 271 8.88 6.38 -19.76
CA ASP A 271 7.90 7.23 -19.09
C ASP A 271 7.80 6.91 -17.58
N ALA A 272 8.72 6.09 -17.05
CA ALA A 272 8.70 5.64 -15.66
C ALA A 272 8.70 6.79 -14.66
N GLU A 273 9.42 7.88 -14.91
CA GLU A 273 9.44 9.05 -14.02
C GLU A 273 8.06 9.75 -13.96
N ALA A 274 7.43 9.98 -15.12
CA ALA A 274 6.09 10.58 -15.19
C ALA A 274 5.02 9.65 -14.56
N THR A 275 5.08 8.35 -14.86
CA THR A 275 4.17 7.35 -14.28
C THR A 275 4.31 7.28 -12.76
N ASN A 276 5.54 7.42 -12.24
CA ASN A 276 5.79 7.46 -10.81
C ASN A 276 5.26 8.74 -10.17
N ALA A 277 5.37 9.88 -10.86
CA ALA A 277 4.81 11.15 -10.38
C ALA A 277 3.28 11.06 -10.27
N TRP A 278 2.59 10.52 -11.27
CA TRP A 278 1.15 10.33 -11.22
C TRP A 278 0.73 9.40 -10.09
N ARG A 279 1.43 8.27 -9.93
CA ARG A 279 1.18 7.34 -8.81
C ARG A 279 1.37 8.00 -7.45
N ARG A 280 2.42 8.81 -7.27
CA ARG A 280 2.66 9.55 -6.02
C ARG A 280 1.51 10.51 -5.73
N TRP A 281 1.10 11.30 -6.73
CA TRP A 281 -0.04 12.20 -6.56
C TRP A 281 -1.33 11.46 -6.18
N LEU A 282 -1.60 10.30 -6.77
CA LEU A 282 -2.73 9.46 -6.37
C LEU A 282 -2.63 8.96 -4.92
N ILE A 283 -1.42 8.63 -4.44
CA ILE A 283 -1.18 8.24 -3.04
C ILE A 283 -1.49 9.42 -2.11
N GLU A 284 -1.00 10.63 -2.41
CA GLU A 284 -1.27 11.84 -1.64
C GLU A 284 -2.77 12.18 -1.59
N VAL A 285 -3.46 12.10 -2.73
CA VAL A 285 -4.91 12.35 -2.79
C VAL A 285 -5.67 11.30 -1.97
N ALA A 286 -5.32 10.02 -2.09
CA ALA A 286 -5.93 8.96 -1.30
C ALA A 286 -5.70 9.19 0.21
N ALA A 287 -4.48 9.56 0.60
CA ALA A 287 -4.13 9.88 1.98
C ALA A 287 -4.98 11.04 2.53
N GLN A 288 -5.16 12.12 1.75
CA GLN A 288 -6.06 13.22 2.11
C GLN A 288 -7.52 12.73 2.30
N SER A 289 -8.01 11.80 1.48
CA SER A 289 -9.34 11.22 1.64
C SER A 289 -9.49 10.38 2.92
N HIS A 290 -8.45 9.64 3.32
CA HIS A 290 -8.45 8.85 4.57
C HIS A 290 -8.64 9.72 5.83
N ARG A 291 -8.12 10.97 5.82
CA ARG A 291 -8.28 11.91 6.95
C ARG A 291 -9.76 12.23 7.23
N PHE A 292 -10.57 12.29 6.18
CA PHE A 292 -12.01 12.55 6.29
C PHE A 292 -12.85 11.32 6.69
N HIS A 293 -12.29 10.12 6.60
CA HIS A 293 -12.93 8.89 7.06
C HIS A 293 -12.65 8.59 8.54
N THR A 294 -11.48 9.03 9.03
CA THR A 294 -10.98 8.74 10.38
C THR A 294 -11.31 9.83 11.41
N ALA A 295 -11.73 11.02 10.97
CA ALA A 295 -12.23 12.12 11.80
C ALA A 295 -13.69 11.91 12.27
#